data_AF-A0A959SG57-F1
#
_entry.id   AF-A0A959SG57-F1
#
_cell.length_a   1.000
_cell.length_b   1.000
_cell.length_c   1.000
_cell.angle_alpha   90.00
_cell.angle_beta   90.00
_cell.angle_gamma   90.00
#
_symmetry.space_group_name_H-M   'P 1'
#
loop_
_entity.id
_entity.type
_entity.pdbx_description
1 polymer ?
#
loop_
_entity_poly.entity_id
_entity_poly.type
_entity_poly.pdbx_seq_one_letter_code
_entity_poly.pdbx_strand_id
1 'polypeptide(L)'
;MLTVRIPAVLWAWLALINLDAQVIINEGSSRNYRTLADENGEFHDWVELYNTTDQWLDLEGYCLSDDSTNATMWTFPSTEIAPHGYLVVFCSGYDRLPQEGLTTVAAIQDHTPTAGWNTHPFATPFTWDGTSNILIEVCSVNETGFALNSVMNQTSTPFLSTAWVYTDS
;
A
#
# COMPACT_ATOMS: atom_id res chain seq x y z
N MET A 1 10.82 -15.74 51.24
CA MET A 1 11.09 -16.93 50.41
C MET A 1 9.82 -17.76 50.37
N LEU A 2 9.01 -17.60 49.33
CA LEU A 2 7.71 -18.25 49.22
C LEU A 2 7.90 -19.62 48.57
N THR A 3 7.68 -20.69 49.33
CA THR A 3 7.71 -22.06 48.82
C THR A 3 6.29 -22.47 48.46
N VAL A 4 6.00 -22.64 47.17
CA VAL A 4 4.75 -23.23 46.68
C VAL A 4 4.97 -24.74 46.53
N ARG A 5 4.18 -25.55 47.24
CA ARG A 5 4.15 -27.01 47.07
C ARG A 5 2.87 -27.41 46.34
N ILE A 6 3.01 -28.07 45.19
CA ILE A 6 1.87 -28.63 44.42
C ILE A 6 1.75 -30.12 44.78
N PRO A 7 0.57 -30.63 45.19
CA PRO A 7 0.38 -32.05 45.47
C PRO A 7 0.32 -32.85 44.17
N ALA A 8 1.04 -33.97 44.15
CA ALA A 8 1.17 -34.84 42.99
C ALA A 8 -0.06 -35.74 42.78
N VAL A 9 -1.22 -35.19 42.42
CA VAL A 9 -2.28 -35.96 41.71
C VAL A 9 -3.15 -35.01 40.86
N LEU A 10 -2.62 -34.52 39.74
CA LEU A 10 -3.40 -34.12 38.56
C LEU A 10 -2.45 -33.86 37.38
N TRP A 11 -1.76 -34.90 36.90
CA TRP A 11 -1.02 -34.82 35.63
C TRP A 11 -1.99 -35.05 34.46
N ALA A 12 -2.96 -34.14 34.33
CA ALA A 12 -3.82 -34.05 33.16
C ALA A 12 -3.39 -32.81 32.38
N TRP A 13 -2.63 -33.03 31.31
CA TRP A 13 -2.51 -32.15 30.15
C TRP A 13 -2.36 -30.66 30.47
N LEU A 14 -1.24 -30.27 31.08
CA LEU A 14 -0.68 -28.97 30.73
C LEU A 14 0.03 -29.17 29.38
N ALA A 15 -0.74 -29.09 28.29
CA ALA A 15 -0.11 -28.78 27.03
C ALA A 15 0.62 -27.45 27.26
N LEU A 16 1.93 -27.45 27.08
CA LEU A 16 2.69 -26.23 26.88
C LEU A 16 2.07 -25.57 25.65
N ILE A 17 1.11 -24.67 25.85
CA ILE A 17 0.68 -23.74 24.83
C ILE A 17 1.88 -22.85 24.56
N ASN A 18 2.68 -23.22 23.56
CA ASN A 18 3.60 -22.28 22.95
C ASN A 18 2.72 -21.18 22.34
N LEU A 19 2.69 -20.02 22.98
CA LEU A 19 2.17 -18.81 22.37
C LEU A 19 3.24 -18.32 21.40
N ASP A 20 3.28 -18.93 20.22
CA ASP A 20 4.05 -18.41 19.11
C ASP A 20 3.25 -17.25 18.50
N ALA A 21 3.94 -16.13 18.22
CA ALA A 21 3.30 -15.01 17.56
C ALA A 21 2.91 -15.38 16.12
N GLN A 22 1.69 -15.05 15.71
CA GLN A 22 1.18 -15.34 14.35
C GLN A 22 1.98 -14.59 13.27
N VAL A 23 2.49 -13.41 13.63
CA VAL A 23 3.38 -12.61 12.79
C VAL A 23 4.63 -12.27 13.59
N ILE A 24 5.79 -12.38 12.94
CA ILE A 24 7.08 -11.98 13.51
C ILE A 24 7.79 -11.02 12.57
N ILE A 25 8.69 -10.21 13.12
CA ILE A 25 9.69 -9.50 12.32
C ILE A 25 10.77 -10.53 11.95
N ASN A 26 10.87 -10.87 10.67
CA ASN A 26 11.83 -11.82 10.14
C ASN A 26 13.17 -11.16 9.81
N GLU A 27 13.10 -10.03 9.09
CA GLU A 27 14.27 -9.25 8.66
C GLU A 27 14.01 -7.75 8.81
N GLY A 28 15.08 -6.96 8.71
CA GLY A 28 14.96 -5.52 8.63
C GLY A 28 16.28 -4.86 8.28
N SER A 29 16.19 -3.67 7.72
CA SER A 29 17.33 -2.84 7.33
C SER A 29 17.07 -1.39 7.72
N SER A 30 17.85 -0.89 8.68
CA SER A 30 17.89 0.52 9.09
C SER A 30 18.93 1.35 8.33
N ARG A 31 19.51 0.77 7.28
CA ARG A 31 20.42 1.45 6.35
C ARG A 31 20.47 0.71 5.02
N ASN A 32 19.39 0.80 4.26
CA ASN A 32 19.22 0.13 2.98
C ASN A 32 20.05 0.84 1.89
N TYR A 33 21.37 0.60 1.83
CA TYR A 33 22.21 1.22 0.81
C TYR A 33 22.15 0.46 -0.52
N ARG A 34 21.14 0.77 -1.33
CA ARG A 34 20.95 0.25 -2.71
C ARG A 34 20.66 -1.25 -2.81
N THR A 35 20.11 -1.87 -1.75
CA THR A 35 19.80 -3.31 -1.76
C THR A 35 18.40 -3.61 -2.28
N LEU A 36 17.37 -3.01 -1.68
CA LEU A 36 15.97 -3.19 -2.06
C LEU A 36 15.35 -1.84 -2.38
N ALA A 37 14.96 -1.59 -3.62
CA ALA A 37 14.28 -0.35 -3.98
C ALA A 37 12.76 -0.47 -3.76
N ASP A 38 12.11 0.64 -3.42
CA ASP A 38 10.66 0.77 -3.53
C ASP A 38 10.21 0.97 -5.00
N GLU A 39 8.91 1.17 -5.22
CA GLU A 39 8.34 1.39 -6.55
C GLU A 39 8.84 2.66 -7.26
N ASN A 40 9.39 3.63 -6.52
CA ASN A 40 10.00 4.84 -7.08
C ASN A 40 11.49 4.69 -7.37
N GLY A 41 12.09 3.54 -7.05
CA GLY A 41 13.53 3.34 -7.16
C GLY A 41 14.31 3.94 -5.98
N GLU A 42 13.64 4.33 -4.89
CA GLU A 42 14.24 4.85 -3.68
C GLU A 42 14.59 3.72 -2.70
N PHE A 43 15.54 3.96 -1.81
CA PHE A 43 16.08 2.93 -0.92
C PHE A 43 15.85 3.31 0.55
N HIS A 44 14.61 3.12 1.00
CA HIS A 44 14.18 3.40 2.37
C HIS A 44 14.54 2.26 3.33
N ASP A 45 14.55 2.57 4.62
CA ASP A 45 14.58 1.55 5.65
C ASP A 45 13.35 0.64 5.53
N TRP A 46 13.47 -0.62 5.92
CA TRP A 46 12.37 -1.57 5.80
C TRP A 46 12.42 -2.64 6.88
N VAL A 47 11.25 -3.23 7.12
CA VAL A 47 11.08 -4.41 7.97
C VAL A 47 10.32 -5.47 7.18
N GLU A 48 10.70 -6.74 7.34
CA GLU A 48 9.97 -7.86 6.78
C GLU A 48 9.19 -8.57 7.88
N LEU A 49 7.90 -8.75 7.64
CA LEU A 49 6.99 -9.52 8.46
C LEU A 49 6.84 -10.91 7.87
N TYR A 50 6.83 -11.93 8.73
CA TYR A 50 6.60 -13.32 8.34
C TYR A 50 5.39 -13.89 9.08
N ASN A 51 4.47 -14.48 8.32
CA ASN A 51 3.34 -15.22 8.87
C ASN A 51 3.80 -16.63 9.27
N THR A 52 3.80 -16.93 10.57
CA THR A 52 4.26 -18.22 11.11
C THR A 52 3.21 -19.33 10.96
N THR A 53 1.99 -18.98 10.56
CA THR A 53 0.84 -19.87 10.55
C THR A 53 0.62 -20.55 9.20
N ASP A 54 -0.11 -21.67 9.21
CA ASP A 54 -0.57 -22.38 8.01
C ASP A 54 -1.81 -21.74 7.35
N GLN A 55 -2.24 -20.54 7.79
CA GLN A 55 -3.46 -19.87 7.32
C GLN A 55 -3.15 -18.47 6.81
N TRP A 56 -4.06 -17.92 5.99
CA TRP A 56 -4.00 -16.50 5.62
C TRP A 56 -4.15 -15.63 6.87
N LEU A 57 -3.30 -14.62 6.99
CA LEU A 57 -3.31 -13.67 8.09
C LEU A 57 -3.59 -12.27 7.56
N ASP A 58 -4.73 -11.68 7.93
CA ASP A 58 -5.01 -10.26 7.69
C ASP A 58 -4.45 -9.43 8.85
N LEU A 59 -3.69 -8.41 8.51
CA LEU A 59 -3.11 -7.45 9.47
C LEU A 59 -4.00 -6.25 9.75
N GLU A 60 -5.26 -6.21 9.29
CA GLU A 60 -6.17 -5.09 9.57
C GLU A 60 -6.16 -4.68 11.06
N GLY A 61 -5.81 -3.42 11.32
CA GLY A 61 -5.76 -2.85 12.67
C GLY A 61 -4.48 -3.15 13.46
N TYR A 62 -3.54 -3.94 12.93
CA TYR A 62 -2.19 -4.06 13.48
C TYR A 62 -1.47 -2.71 13.35
N CYS A 63 -0.46 -2.47 14.17
CA CYS A 63 0.28 -1.20 14.15
C CYS A 63 1.79 -1.41 14.10
N LEU A 64 2.47 -0.51 13.39
CA LEU A 64 3.91 -0.31 13.50
C LEU A 64 4.20 1.00 14.24
N SER A 65 5.24 0.95 15.07
CA SER A 65 5.75 2.11 15.79
C SER A 65 7.21 1.92 16.16
N ASP A 66 7.98 2.99 16.07
CA ASP A 66 9.33 3.13 16.63
C ASP A 66 9.34 3.91 17.95
N ASP A 67 8.19 4.41 18.40
CA ASP A 67 8.00 5.13 19.66
C ASP A 67 7.35 4.23 20.72
N SER A 68 8.14 3.85 21.73
CA SER A 68 7.67 3.07 22.89
C SER A 68 6.50 3.70 23.67
N THR A 69 6.23 4.98 23.48
CA THR A 69 5.13 5.72 24.11
C THR A 69 3.89 5.86 23.22
N ASN A 70 4.02 5.58 21.92
CA ASN A 70 2.93 5.65 20.95
C ASN A 70 2.93 4.40 20.06
N ALA A 71 2.26 3.33 20.50
CA ALA A 71 2.26 2.06 19.76
C ALA A 71 1.43 2.08 18.46
N THR A 72 0.70 3.17 18.15
CA THR A 72 -0.26 3.25 17.04
C THR A 72 0.12 4.31 16.01
N MET A 73 1.43 4.46 15.74
CA MET A 73 1.92 5.49 14.81
C MET A 73 1.45 5.26 13.37
N TRP A 74 1.50 4.01 12.90
CA TRP A 74 0.95 3.62 11.62
C TRP A 74 0.12 2.36 11.79
N THR A 75 -1.10 2.37 11.25
CA THR A 75 -2.06 1.26 11.37
C THR A 75 -2.22 0.59 10.02
N PHE A 76 -2.09 -0.72 9.97
CA PHE A 76 -2.30 -1.50 8.76
C PHE A 76 -3.75 -1.40 8.29
N PRO A 77 -3.98 -1.11 6.99
CA PRO A 77 -5.25 -1.44 6.33
C PRO A 77 -5.38 -2.96 6.20
N SER A 78 -6.53 -3.46 5.71
CA SER A 78 -6.66 -4.89 5.38
C SER A 78 -5.56 -5.30 4.40
N THR A 79 -4.67 -6.16 4.88
CA THR A 79 -3.41 -6.55 4.24
C THR A 79 -3.15 -8.01 4.58
N GLU A 80 -3.34 -8.88 3.58
CA GLU A 80 -3.21 -10.32 3.77
C GLU A 80 -1.79 -10.82 3.53
N ILE A 81 -1.28 -11.63 4.45
CA ILE A 81 -0.04 -12.41 4.28
C ILE A 81 -0.42 -13.89 4.15
N ALA A 82 0.01 -14.50 3.04
CA ALA A 82 -0.20 -15.93 2.79
C ALA A 82 0.38 -16.82 3.93
N PRO A 83 -0.08 -18.08 4.07
CA PRO A 83 0.58 -19.05 4.95
C PRO A 83 2.08 -19.12 4.67
N HIS A 84 2.91 -18.99 5.71
CA HIS A 84 4.37 -18.93 5.57
C HIS A 84 4.86 -17.85 4.56
N GLY A 85 4.05 -16.83 4.32
CA GLY A 85 4.35 -15.72 3.45
C GLY A 85 5.13 -14.61 4.16
N TYR A 86 5.67 -13.71 3.34
CA TYR A 86 6.49 -12.58 3.77
C TYR A 86 5.88 -11.28 3.24
N LEU A 87 5.97 -10.22 4.04
CA LEU A 87 5.54 -8.87 3.68
C LEU A 87 6.64 -7.89 4.06
N VAL A 88 7.20 -7.19 3.07
CA VAL A 88 8.12 -6.07 3.32
C VAL A 88 7.33 -4.78 3.49
N VAL A 89 7.64 -4.04 4.55
CA VAL A 89 7.09 -2.71 4.81
C VAL A 89 8.24 -1.71 4.78
N PHE A 90 8.17 -0.76 3.84
CA PHE A 90 9.13 0.35 3.77
C PHE A 90 8.76 1.43 4.77
N CYS A 91 9.71 1.81 5.62
CA CYS A 91 9.60 2.88 6.60
C CYS A 91 9.89 4.25 5.94
N SER A 92 9.23 4.54 4.82
CA SER A 92 9.47 5.74 3.99
C SER A 92 8.71 6.98 4.46
N GLY A 93 7.68 6.79 5.30
CA GLY A 93 6.70 7.83 5.65
C GLY A 93 5.60 8.01 4.61
N TYR A 94 5.60 7.23 3.53
CA TYR A 94 4.49 7.17 2.58
C TYR A 94 3.41 6.20 3.06
N ASP A 95 2.14 6.61 2.97
CA ASP A 95 0.98 5.78 3.29
C ASP A 95 0.26 5.37 2.00
N ARG A 96 0.88 4.45 1.26
CA ARG A 96 0.38 3.97 -0.02
C ARG A 96 -0.18 2.57 0.16
N LEU A 97 -1.42 2.38 -0.30
CA LEU A 97 -2.01 1.06 -0.36
C LEU A 97 -1.34 0.24 -1.48
N PRO A 98 -1.18 -1.08 -1.31
CA PRO A 98 -0.74 -1.96 -2.39
C PRO A 98 -1.59 -1.69 -3.62
N GLN A 99 -0.95 -1.32 -4.73
CA GLN A 99 -1.63 -1.09 -6.00
C GLN A 99 -1.84 -2.42 -6.75
N GLU A 100 -2.15 -3.48 -6.00
CA GLU A 100 -2.41 -4.81 -6.55
C GLU A 100 -3.75 -4.79 -7.31
N GLY A 101 -3.74 -5.32 -8.53
CA GLY A 101 -4.96 -5.52 -9.31
C GLY A 101 -5.37 -4.39 -10.27
N LEU A 102 -4.60 -3.30 -10.40
CA LEU A 102 -4.84 -2.37 -11.51
C LEU A 102 -4.37 -2.98 -12.82
N THR A 103 -5.31 -3.18 -13.75
CA THR A 103 -4.96 -3.52 -15.13
C THR A 103 -4.68 -2.24 -15.90
N THR A 104 -3.46 -2.08 -16.41
CA THR A 104 -3.16 -0.98 -17.33
C THR A 104 -3.95 -1.16 -18.61
N VAL A 105 -5.01 -0.35 -18.77
CA VAL A 105 -5.87 -0.36 -19.96
C VAL A 105 -5.41 0.62 -21.03
N ALA A 106 -4.57 1.60 -20.69
CA ALA A 106 -3.94 2.52 -21.63
C ALA A 106 -2.60 3.03 -21.11
N ALA A 107 -1.62 3.14 -22.00
CA ALA A 107 -0.35 3.82 -21.75
C ALA A 107 -0.05 4.70 -22.96
N ILE A 108 -0.21 6.02 -22.80
CA ILE A 108 -0.10 6.99 -23.90
C ILE A 108 1.07 7.91 -23.58
N GLN A 109 2.07 7.90 -24.46
CA GLN A 109 3.25 8.73 -24.36
C GLN A 109 3.17 9.87 -25.39
N ASP A 110 3.75 11.01 -25.04
CA ASP A 110 3.95 12.16 -25.93
C ASP A 110 2.67 12.66 -26.63
N HIS A 111 1.51 12.55 -25.95
CA HIS A 111 0.25 13.03 -26.50
C HIS A 111 0.29 14.54 -26.67
N THR A 112 0.04 15.01 -27.90
CA THR A 112 -0.14 16.44 -28.19
C THR A 112 -1.64 16.77 -28.16
N PRO A 113 -2.14 17.49 -27.14
CA PRO A 113 -3.56 17.80 -27.06
C PRO A 113 -4.02 18.68 -28.23
N THR A 114 -5.15 18.34 -28.85
CA THR A 114 -5.80 19.17 -29.85
C THR A 114 -6.98 19.94 -29.26
N ALA A 115 -7.38 21.05 -29.89
CA ALA A 115 -8.60 21.76 -29.48
C ALA A 115 -9.85 20.86 -29.64
N GLY A 116 -10.69 20.80 -28.60
CA GLY A 116 -11.87 19.95 -28.57
C GLY A 116 -11.62 18.59 -27.89
N TRP A 117 -12.41 17.58 -28.26
CA TRP A 117 -12.37 16.25 -27.65
C TRP A 117 -11.09 15.49 -28.03
N ASN A 118 -10.29 15.15 -27.03
CA ASN A 118 -9.16 14.24 -27.17
C ASN A 118 -9.64 12.83 -26.81
N THR A 119 -9.44 11.86 -27.71
CA THR A 119 -9.85 10.47 -27.50
C THR A 119 -8.63 9.61 -27.22
N HIS A 120 -8.65 8.92 -26.08
CA HIS A 120 -7.58 8.05 -25.62
C HIS A 120 -8.07 6.59 -25.65
N PRO A 121 -7.72 5.80 -26.68
CA PRO A 121 -8.22 4.43 -26.80
C PRO A 121 -7.55 3.52 -25.79
N PHE A 122 -8.34 2.65 -25.16
CA PHE A 122 -7.80 1.61 -24.29
C PHE A 122 -7.32 0.43 -25.13
N ALA A 123 -6.13 -0.08 -24.84
CA ALA A 123 -5.58 -1.30 -25.43
C ALA A 123 -6.41 -2.53 -25.04
N THR A 124 -7.00 -2.50 -23.84
CA THR A 124 -7.93 -3.51 -23.34
C THR A 124 -9.28 -2.82 -23.06
N PRO A 125 -10.39 -3.26 -23.67
CA PRO A 125 -11.69 -2.65 -23.43
C PRO A 125 -12.06 -2.66 -21.94
N PHE A 126 -12.31 -1.48 -21.37
CA PHE A 126 -12.87 -1.33 -20.04
C PHE A 126 -14.38 -1.26 -20.15
N THR A 127 -15.06 -2.32 -19.70
CA THR A 127 -16.53 -2.30 -19.58
C THR A 127 -16.87 -1.92 -18.15
N TRP A 128 -17.39 -0.69 -17.96
CA TRP A 128 -17.78 -0.25 -16.63
C TRP A 128 -18.97 -1.06 -16.11
N ASP A 129 -18.82 -1.60 -14.91
CA ASP A 129 -19.79 -2.46 -14.21
C ASP A 129 -20.69 -1.68 -13.22
N GLY A 130 -20.50 -0.36 -13.12
CA GLY A 130 -21.21 0.50 -12.15
C GLY A 130 -20.44 0.77 -10.86
N THR A 131 -19.32 0.06 -10.60
CA THR A 131 -18.54 0.15 -9.36
C THR A 131 -17.04 0.31 -9.56
N SER A 132 -16.50 -0.15 -10.69
CA SER A 132 -15.08 -0.07 -11.04
C SER A 132 -14.65 1.38 -11.29
N ASN A 133 -13.43 1.71 -10.86
CA ASN A 133 -12.82 3.03 -11.04
C ASN A 133 -11.72 2.99 -12.11
N ILE A 134 -11.46 4.14 -12.73
CA ILE A 134 -10.28 4.33 -13.59
C ILE A 134 -9.35 5.29 -12.85
N LEU A 135 -8.12 4.86 -12.60
CA LEU A 135 -7.04 5.75 -12.17
C LEU A 135 -6.37 6.32 -13.42
N ILE A 136 -6.27 7.65 -13.50
CA ILE A 136 -5.59 8.34 -14.59
C ILE A 136 -4.39 9.08 -14.02
N GLU A 137 -3.20 8.64 -14.40
CA GLU A 137 -1.95 9.37 -14.15
C GLU A 137 -1.61 10.21 -15.37
N VAL A 138 -1.41 11.51 -15.17
CA VAL A 138 -1.06 12.45 -16.23
C VAL A 138 0.25 13.12 -15.87
N CYS A 139 1.28 12.89 -16.68
CA CYS A 139 2.49 13.70 -16.67
C CYS A 139 2.38 14.74 -17.78
N SER A 140 2.61 16.02 -17.44
CA SER A 140 2.73 17.08 -18.45
C SER A 140 4.11 17.70 -18.36
N VAL A 141 4.93 17.43 -19.37
CA VAL A 141 6.22 18.09 -19.57
C VAL A 141 6.07 19.11 -20.70
N ASN A 142 6.64 20.30 -20.53
CA ASN A 142 6.90 21.18 -21.66
C ASN A 142 8.40 21.20 -21.92
N GLU A 143 8.80 21.00 -23.18
CA GLU A 143 10.22 21.05 -23.56
C GLU A 143 10.82 22.47 -23.45
N THR A 144 10.00 23.48 -23.10
CA THR A 144 10.34 24.92 -23.11
C THR A 144 10.26 25.64 -21.76
N GLY A 145 10.07 24.93 -20.63
CA GLY A 145 10.33 25.47 -19.28
C GLY A 145 9.10 25.72 -18.38
N PHE A 146 9.32 25.60 -17.07
CA PHE A 146 8.32 25.49 -15.99
C PHE A 146 7.47 26.73 -15.65
N ALA A 147 7.27 27.68 -16.57
CA ALA A 147 6.66 28.98 -16.27
C ALA A 147 5.15 29.09 -16.61
N LEU A 148 4.49 28.01 -17.04
CA LEU A 148 3.10 28.04 -17.49
C LEU A 148 2.29 26.87 -16.91
N ASN A 149 1.02 27.12 -16.62
CA ASN A 149 0.08 26.07 -16.21
C ASN A 149 -0.14 25.08 -17.37
N SER A 150 -0.15 23.78 -17.07
CA SER A 150 -0.69 22.76 -17.97
C SER A 150 -2.22 22.81 -17.90
N VAL A 151 -2.84 23.55 -18.81
CA VAL A 151 -4.30 23.68 -18.87
C VAL A 151 -4.82 22.87 -20.05
N MET A 152 -5.54 21.77 -19.76
CA MET A 152 -6.40 21.13 -20.74
C MET A 152 -7.61 22.04 -20.99
N ASN A 153 -7.87 22.44 -22.23
CA ASN A 153 -9.03 23.30 -22.54
C ASN A 153 -10.35 22.61 -22.17
N GLN A 154 -11.08 23.17 -21.22
CA GLN A 154 -12.40 22.68 -20.85
C GLN A 154 -13.42 23.01 -21.95
N THR A 155 -14.17 22.02 -22.39
CA THR A 155 -15.34 22.26 -23.26
C THR A 155 -16.51 22.71 -22.41
N SER A 156 -17.20 23.78 -22.80
CA SER A 156 -18.45 24.17 -22.15
C SER A 156 -19.52 23.10 -22.43
N THR A 157 -19.99 22.44 -21.39
CA THR A 157 -21.05 21.44 -21.45
C THR A 157 -22.38 22.06 -20.99
N PRO A 158 -23.54 21.65 -21.55
CA PRO A 158 -24.85 22.13 -21.10
C PRO A 158 -25.33 21.45 -19.81
N PHE A 159 -24.50 20.65 -19.17
CA PHE A 159 -24.78 19.88 -17.96
C PHE A 159 -23.61 19.99 -16.97
N LEU A 160 -23.82 19.62 -15.71
CA LEU A 160 -22.73 19.58 -14.71
C LEU A 160 -21.75 18.46 -15.07
N SER A 161 -20.56 18.83 -15.56
CA SER A 161 -19.49 17.88 -15.92
C SER A 161 -18.36 17.77 -14.89
N THR A 162 -18.44 18.53 -13.80
CA THR A 162 -17.50 18.47 -12.67
C THR A 162 -18.29 18.37 -11.38
N ALA A 163 -18.08 17.30 -10.60
CA ALA A 163 -18.82 17.06 -9.36
C ALA A 163 -18.02 17.47 -8.11
N TRP A 164 -16.69 17.28 -8.11
CA TRP A 164 -15.80 17.65 -7.00
C TRP A 164 -14.43 18.05 -7.53
N VAL A 165 -13.80 19.03 -6.86
CA VAL A 165 -12.40 19.40 -7.05
C VAL A 165 -11.72 19.25 -5.70
N TYR A 166 -10.67 18.45 -5.63
CA TYR A 166 -9.77 18.41 -4.50
C TYR A 166 -8.43 19.00 -4.94
N THR A 167 -7.92 19.92 -4.14
CA THR A 167 -6.56 20.45 -4.28
C THR A 167 -5.86 20.03 -3.00
N ASP A 168 -4.73 19.33 -3.11
CA ASP A 168 -3.83 19.27 -1.96
C ASP A 168 -3.28 20.69 -1.69
N SER A 169 -2.98 20.96 -0.43
CA SER A 169 -2.40 22.20 0.05
C SER A 169 -1.01 21.94 0.58
#